data_AF-A0A2D5Q8S2-F1
#
_entry.id   AF-A0A2D5Q8S2-F1
#
_cell.length_a   1.000
_cell.length_b   1.000
_cell.length_c   1.000
_cell.angle_alpha   90.00
_cell.angle_beta   90.00
_cell.angle_gamma   90.00
#
_symmetry.space_group_name_H-M   'P 1'
#
loop_
_entity.id
_entity.type
_entity.pdbx_description
1 polymer ?
#
loop_
_entity_poly.entity_id
_entity_poly.type
_entity_poly.pdbx_seq_one_letter_code
_entity_poly.pdbx_strand_id
1 'polypeptide(L)' 'MFGPWTPEEEDLLVEHLELGCSLAFIADALQRSVQAVGMKMVQLYQRGELVVMAGPTYEAGQKRIGQ' A
#
# COMPACT_ATOMS: atom_id res chain seq x y z
N MET A 1 3.42 17.42 1.88
CA MET A 1 4.88 17.48 1.64
C MET A 1 5.16 17.07 0.19
N PHE A 2 5.90 17.85 -0.61
CA PHE A 2 6.24 17.56 -2.02
C PHE A 2 7.69 17.05 -2.17
N GLY A 3 8.22 16.36 -1.17
CA GLY A 3 9.59 15.82 -1.17
C GLY A 3 9.69 14.44 -1.82
N PRO A 4 10.90 13.87 -1.95
CA PRO A 4 11.05 12.44 -2.24
C PRO A 4 10.32 11.60 -1.18
N TRP A 5 9.99 10.35 -1.53
CA TRP A 5 9.45 9.40 -0.55
C TRP A 5 10.57 8.91 0.35
N THR A 6 10.37 8.93 1.66
CA THR A 6 11.27 8.26 2.60
C THR A 6 10.87 6.79 2.79
N PRO A 7 11.79 5.93 3.26
CA PRO A 7 11.44 4.55 3.62
C PRO A 7 10.30 4.48 4.63
N GLU A 8 10.26 5.37 5.62
CA GLU A 8 9.20 5.39 6.64
C GLU A 8 7.84 5.77 6.06
N GLU A 9 7.79 6.68 5.06
CA GLU A 9 6.56 6.98 4.33
C GLU A 9 6.10 5.78 3.48
N GLU A 10 7.03 5.01 2.92
CA GLU A 10 6.74 3.77 2.17
C GLU A 10 6.17 2.69 3.10
N ASP A 11 6.78 2.49 4.27
CA ASP A 11 6.32 1.53 5.27
C ASP A 11 4.90 1.87 5.76
N LEU A 12 4.65 3.15 6.09
CA LEU A 12 3.33 3.62 6.49
C LEU A 12 2.30 3.44 5.36
N LEU A 13 2.67 3.69 4.11
CA LEU A 13 1.78 3.44 2.98
C LEU A 13 1.37 1.96 2.92
N VAL A 14 2.33 1.04 3.03
CA VAL A 14 2.06 -0.40 2.98
C VAL A 14 1.19 -0.84 4.16
N GLU A 15 1.54 -0.43 5.38
CA GLU A 15 0.76 -0.75 6.59
C GLU A 15 -0.71 -0.35 6.45
N HIS A 16 -0.99 0.88 6.00
CA HIS A 16 -2.37 1.32 5.83
C HIS A 16 -3.11 0.58 4.71
N LEU A 17 -2.42 0.16 3.65
CA LEU A 17 -3.02 -0.68 2.61
C LEU A 17 -3.39 -2.06 3.14
N GLU A 18 -2.54 -2.66 3.97
CA GLU A 18 -2.80 -3.96 4.63
C GLU A 18 -3.98 -3.88 5.60
N LEU A 19 -4.13 -2.74 6.30
CA LEU A 19 -5.30 -2.43 7.14
C LEU A 19 -6.57 -2.13 6.34
N GLY A 20 -6.50 -2.09 5.01
CA GLY A 20 -7.64 -1.83 4.14
C GLY A 20 -8.10 -0.36 4.13
N CYS A 21 -7.21 0.57 4.50
CA CYS A 21 -7.54 2.00 4.48
C CYS A 21 -7.75 2.51 3.04
N SER A 22 -8.62 3.50 2.89
CA SER A 22 -8.85 4.15 1.60
C SER A 22 -7.66 5.03 1.18
N LEU A 23 -7.42 5.19 -0.12
CA LEU A 23 -6.34 6.06 -0.62
C LEU A 23 -6.48 7.52 -0.18
N ALA A 24 -7.72 7.99 0.02
CA ALA A 24 -7.99 9.34 0.52
C ALA A 24 -7.50 9.51 1.96
N PHE A 25 -7.74 8.49 2.82
CA PHE A 25 -7.24 8.47 4.18
C PHE A 25 -5.70 8.44 4.22
N ILE A 26 -5.09 7.57 3.42
CA ILE A 26 -3.63 7.44 3.37
C ILE A 26 -2.97 8.73 2.89
N ALA A 27 -3.57 9.38 1.88
CA ALA A 27 -3.10 10.66 1.37
C ALA A 27 -3.11 11.75 2.45
N ASP A 28 -4.19 11.82 3.24
CA ASP A 28 -4.27 12.74 4.37
C ASP A 28 -3.23 12.41 5.46
N ALA A 29 -3.12 11.15 5.85
CA ALA A 29 -2.16 10.69 6.87
C ALA A 29 -0.70 11.01 6.51
N LEU A 30 -0.32 10.80 5.24
CA LEU A 30 1.03 11.07 4.74
C LEU A 30 1.22 12.52 4.26
N GLN A 31 0.18 13.36 4.34
CA GLN A 31 0.18 14.72 3.81
C GLN A 31 0.63 14.77 2.33
N ARG A 32 0.17 13.80 1.53
CA ARG A 32 0.41 13.65 0.08
C ARG A 32 -0.90 13.80 -0.68
N SER A 33 -0.84 14.00 -1.99
CA SER A 33 -2.05 13.91 -2.81
C SER A 33 -2.42 12.45 -3.06
N VAL A 34 -3.71 12.17 -3.27
CA VAL A 34 -4.19 10.83 -3.65
C VAL A 34 -3.48 10.32 -4.91
N GLN A 35 -3.21 11.21 -5.87
CA GLN A 35 -2.45 10.87 -7.08
C GLN A 35 -1.01 10.44 -6.75
N ALA A 36 -0.32 11.12 -5.84
CA ALA A 36 1.03 10.77 -5.44
C ALA A 36 1.07 9.41 -4.74
N VAL A 37 0.09 9.13 -3.86
CA VAL A 37 -0.08 7.81 -3.24
C VAL A 37 -0.30 6.73 -4.28
N GLY A 38 -1.23 6.95 -5.22
CA GLY A 38 -1.51 6.00 -6.30
C GLY A 38 -0.28 5.73 -7.18
N MET A 39 0.48 6.77 -7.53
CA MET A 39 1.72 6.61 -8.28
C MET A 39 2.77 5.81 -7.49
N LYS A 40 2.86 6.04 -6.18
CA LYS A 40 3.80 5.31 -5.33
C LYS A 40 3.45 3.83 -5.25
N MET A 41 2.17 3.48 -5.14
CA MET A 41 1.73 2.08 -5.20
C MET A 41 2.18 1.39 -6.49
N VAL A 42 2.07 2.06 -7.65
CA VAL A 42 2.55 1.51 -8.92
C VAL A 42 4.06 1.27 -8.89
N GLN A 43 4.83 2.21 -8.31
CA GLN A 43 6.28 2.07 -8.18
C GLN A 43 6.67 0.90 -7.26
N LEU A 44 6.01 0.75 -6.10
CA LEU A 44 6.25 -0.38 -5.19
C LEU A 44 5.90 -1.71 -5.85
N TYR A 45 4.79 -1.76 -6.61
CA TYR A 45 4.42 -2.93 -7.40
C TYR A 45 5.48 -3.28 -8.45
N GLN A 46 5.99 -2.30 -9.18
CA GLN A 46 7.06 -2.50 -10.17
C GLN A 46 8.38 -2.99 -9.56
N ARG A 47 8.66 -2.61 -8.31
CA ARG A 47 9.82 -3.07 -7.53
C ARG A 47 9.63 -4.48 -6.93
N GLY A 48 8.41 -5.01 -6.96
CA GLY A 48 8.06 -6.28 -6.31
C GLY A 48 7.86 -6.18 -4.80
N GLU A 49 7.75 -4.97 -4.26
CA GLU A 49 7.58 -4.68 -2.84
C GLU A 49 6.09 -4.62 -2.44
N LEU A 50 5.19 -4.54 -3.43
CA LEU A 50 3.75 -4.61 -3.26
C LEU A 50 3.15 -5.64 -4.23
N VAL A 51 2.24 -6.48 -3.75
CA VAL A 51 1.48 -7.42 -4.59
C VAL A 51 -0.01 -7.15 -4.45
N VAL A 52 -0.70 -6.96 -5.57
CA VAL A 52 -2.16 -6.82 -5.60
C VAL A 52 -2.77 -8.18 -5.89
N MET A 53 -3.64 -8.65 -5.00
CA MET A 53 -4.35 -9.91 -5.15
C MET A 53 -5.86 -9.69 -5.17
N ALA A 54 -6.58 -10.54 -5.89
CA ALA A 54 -8.03 -10.60 -5.74
C ALA A 54 -8.38 -11.07 -4.32
N GLY A 55 -9.44 -10.52 -3.72
CA GLY A 55 -9.90 -10.89 -2.38
C GLY A 55 -9.98 -12.40 -2.15
N PRO A 56 -10.61 -13.20 -3.04
CA PRO A 56 -10.66 -14.65 -2.90
C PRO A 56 -9.28 -15.32 -2.91
N THR A 57 -8.31 -14.77 -3.65
CA THR A 57 -6.93 -15.28 -3.69
C THR A 57 -6.23 -15.02 -2.36
N TYR A 58 -6.40 -13.83 -1.79
CA TYR A 58 -5.84 -13.47 -0.49
C TYR A 58 -6.41 -14.36 0.62
N GLU A 59 -7.73 -14.52 0.68
CA GLU A 59 -8.41 -15.39 1.65
C GLU A 59 -7.96 -16.85 1.55
N ALA A 60 -7.81 -17.35 0.32
CA ALA A 60 -7.31 -18.71 0.09
C ALA A 60 -5.85 -18.86 0.53
N GLY A 61 -5.02 -17.82 0.37
CA GLY A 61 -3.64 -17.79 0.84
C GLY A 61 -3.54 -17.82 2.36
N GLN A 62 -4.30 -16.96 3.06
CA GLN A 62 -4.34 -16.93 4.52
C GLN A 62 -4.70 -18.30 5.12
N LYS A 63 -5.67 -19.01 4.53
CA LYS A 63 -6.08 -20.35 4.98
C LYS A 63 -4.99 -21.42 4.82
N ARG A 64 -4.07 -21.26 3.86
CA ARG A 64 -2.97 -22.21 3.62
C ARG A 64 -1.76 -21.95 4.53
N ILE A 65 -1.50 -20.69 4.88
CA ILE A 65 -0.38 -20.28 5.72
C ILE A 65 -0.69 -20.49 7.20
N GLY A 66 -1.97 -20.40 7.60
CA GLY A 66 -2.42 -20.66 8.97
C GLY A 66 -2.54 -22.14 9.36
N GLN A 67 -2.03 -23.07 8.53
CA GLN A 67 -1.90 -24.51 8.83
C GLN A 67 -0.41 -24.86 8.93
#